data_AF-A0A3B4EFT0-F1
#
_entry.id   AF-A0A3B4EFT0-F1
#
_cell.length_a   1.000
_cell.length_b   1.000
_cell.length_c   1.000
_cell.angle_alpha   90.00
_cell.angle_beta   90.00
_cell.angle_gamma   90.00
#
_symmetry.space_group_name_H-M   'P 1'
#
loop_
_entity.id
_entity.type
_entity.pdbx_description
1 polymer ?
#
loop_
_entity_poly.entity_id
_entity_poly.type
_entity_poly.pdbx_seq_one_letter_code
_entity_poly.pdbx_strand_id
1 'polypeptide(L)'
;MAASAGGLGRSPEPDLSSSAASQPPTSSDLKLLNKVFKRLAKLQMFCTDPRLGLKNSPPYLPELVSESANLLTEVWAPYKGSVPAVPRENEGEYLKIHVRHLLDKTDRAILLFKEGKDRMFEERSSYRRNLTKLTLLFSHMLWELRAMYPGGRFQGDMYKLTKSEAQEFWRTAFGYKCIVQWSNFKQQLRRVHNFEEGMEAMALKSTVDLTCNDHISVFEFDIFTRLFQPWSTLLRNWNQLAVTHPGYMAFLTYDQVIARLEHYRHRPGSYIFRLSCTRMGQWAIGHVTFDGSIVQTIPENTPLYQALIQGFREGCYLYPDGRDVNPDLTSLCMAPQKGCVKVTEEQYELYCEIGSTFQLCKICTERDKDTRIQPCGHLLCKPCLTGWQKSDGHTCPYCRCDIRGTESILIEPYNPTRDTFTEKREEDDDEDEDEDHEDVELVMKKLAMMKRIFQESTKLPKDLFPMWFLNYLCSDW
;
A
#
# COMPACT_ATOMS: atom_id res chain seq x y z
N MET A 1 -8.33 1.54 -76.24
CA MET A 1 -7.98 0.56 -75.19
C MET A 1 -6.95 1.26 -74.30
N ALA A 2 -7.41 1.90 -73.20
CA ALA A 2 -7.28 1.40 -71.80
C ALA A 2 -5.80 1.34 -71.36
N ALA A 3 -5.31 2.32 -70.57
CA ALA A 3 -5.17 2.31 -69.09
C ALA A 3 -4.04 1.36 -68.61
N SER A 4 -3.14 1.64 -67.66
CA SER A 4 -2.89 2.70 -66.68
C SER A 4 -1.43 2.59 -66.22
N ALA A 5 -0.86 3.70 -65.76
CA ALA A 5 0.44 3.75 -65.06
C ALA A 5 0.24 3.76 -63.53
N GLY A 6 1.20 3.19 -62.79
CA GLY A 6 1.50 3.56 -61.40
C GLY A 6 1.45 2.44 -60.36
N GLY A 7 2.49 2.37 -59.52
CA GLY A 7 2.40 1.76 -58.19
C GLY A 7 3.59 0.89 -57.77
N LEU A 8 4.75 1.49 -57.46
CA LEU A 8 5.77 0.85 -56.62
C LEU A 8 5.33 0.90 -55.16
N GLY A 9 5.25 -0.26 -54.53
CA GLY A 9 4.75 -0.47 -53.17
C GLY A 9 5.58 0.25 -52.11
N ARG A 10 4.90 0.98 -51.24
CA ARG A 10 5.42 1.59 -50.02
C ARG A 10 5.04 0.67 -48.85
N SER A 11 6.03 0.24 -48.08
CA SER A 11 5.84 -0.52 -46.84
C SER A 11 4.98 0.24 -45.83
N PRO A 12 4.20 -0.42 -44.96
CA PRO A 12 3.39 0.27 -43.96
C PRO A 12 4.28 0.74 -42.80
N GLU A 13 4.37 2.06 -42.62
CA GLU A 13 4.85 2.65 -41.37
C GLU A 13 3.81 2.41 -40.26
N PRO A 14 4.23 2.21 -38.99
CA PRO A 14 3.29 2.12 -37.88
C PRO A 14 2.68 3.48 -37.60
N ASP A 15 1.35 3.52 -37.49
CA ASP A 15 0.57 4.69 -37.11
C ASP A 15 1.06 5.29 -35.79
N LEU A 16 1.70 6.46 -35.89
CA LEU A 16 1.90 7.39 -34.79
C LEU A 16 0.52 7.91 -34.38
N SER A 17 -0.07 7.26 -33.37
CA SER A 17 -1.23 7.78 -32.65
C SER A 17 -0.96 9.22 -32.19
N SER A 18 -1.88 10.12 -32.53
CA SER A 18 -1.84 11.57 -32.31
C SER A 18 -1.24 12.01 -30.97
N SER A 19 -0.03 12.55 -31.00
CA SER A 19 0.50 13.41 -29.94
C SER A 19 -0.34 14.67 -29.89
N ALA A 20 -1.17 14.82 -28.85
CA ALA A 20 -1.84 16.08 -28.58
C ALA A 20 -0.76 17.10 -28.19
N ALA A 21 -0.53 18.11 -29.04
CA ALA A 21 0.44 19.16 -28.76
C ALA A 21 0.14 19.81 -27.39
N SER A 22 1.18 20.01 -26.57
CA SER A 22 1.04 20.67 -25.27
C SER A 22 0.51 22.09 -25.45
N GLN A 23 -0.56 22.41 -24.73
CA GLN A 23 -1.20 23.72 -24.76
C GLN A 23 -0.91 24.49 -23.46
N PRO A 24 -0.82 25.84 -23.51
CA PRO A 24 -0.69 26.64 -22.29
C PRO A 24 -1.91 26.42 -21.37
N PRO A 25 -1.76 26.65 -20.05
CA PRO A 25 -2.87 26.55 -19.12
C PRO A 25 -4.03 27.46 -19.55
N THR A 26 -5.24 26.93 -19.47
CA THR A 26 -6.45 27.63 -19.92
C THR A 26 -6.84 28.74 -18.94
N SER A 27 -7.69 29.67 -19.39
CA SER A 27 -8.31 30.67 -18.49
C SER A 27 -9.06 30.01 -17.32
N SER A 28 -9.69 28.85 -17.55
CA SER A 28 -10.31 28.03 -16.51
C SER A 28 -9.31 27.56 -15.45
N ASP A 29 -8.13 27.11 -15.86
CA ASP A 29 -7.09 26.61 -14.94
C ASP A 29 -6.58 27.75 -14.04
N LEU A 30 -6.37 28.94 -14.60
CA LEU A 30 -5.96 30.13 -13.82
C LEU A 30 -7.08 30.61 -12.87
N LYS A 31 -8.35 30.52 -13.27
CA LYS A 31 -9.49 30.80 -12.37
C LYS A 31 -9.55 29.80 -11.21
N LEU A 32 -9.31 28.52 -11.48
CA LEU A 32 -9.25 27.48 -10.47
C LEU A 32 -8.12 27.74 -9.47
N LEU A 33 -6.93 28.07 -9.96
CA LEU A 33 -5.78 28.45 -9.13
C LEU A 33 -6.09 29.66 -8.23
N ASN A 34 -6.70 30.71 -8.78
CA ASN A 34 -7.11 31.88 -7.99
C ASN A 34 -8.15 31.52 -6.91
N LYS A 35 -9.03 30.55 -7.19
CA LYS A 35 -9.96 30.02 -6.19
C LYS A 35 -9.22 29.27 -5.08
N VAL A 36 -8.22 28.45 -5.42
CA VAL A 36 -7.34 27.77 -4.44
C VAL A 36 -6.69 28.78 -3.49
N PHE A 37 -6.06 29.84 -4.01
CA PHE A 37 -5.44 30.87 -3.16
C PHE A 37 -6.42 31.50 -2.17
N LYS A 38 -7.64 31.82 -2.62
CA LYS A 38 -8.69 32.37 -1.74
C LYS A 38 -9.12 31.37 -0.66
N ARG A 39 -9.21 30.08 -1.00
CA ARG A 39 -9.56 29.03 -0.04
C ARG A 39 -8.43 28.76 0.95
N LEU A 40 -7.18 28.68 0.51
CA LEU A 40 -6.02 28.53 1.40
C LEU A 40 -5.90 29.70 2.37
N ALA A 41 -6.07 30.94 1.91
CA ALA A 41 -6.09 32.11 2.79
C ALA A 41 -7.21 32.03 3.84
N LYS A 42 -8.40 31.54 3.47
CA LYS A 42 -9.49 31.32 4.40
C LYS A 42 -9.19 30.19 5.39
N LEU A 43 -8.59 29.09 4.94
CA LEU A 43 -8.17 28.00 5.81
C LEU A 43 -7.10 28.45 6.80
N GLN A 44 -6.15 29.29 6.36
CA GLN A 44 -5.13 29.90 7.21
C GLN A 44 -5.76 30.59 8.42
N MET A 45 -6.81 31.41 8.20
CA MET A 45 -7.51 32.10 9.28
C MET A 45 -8.10 31.14 10.33
N PHE A 46 -8.61 29.99 9.90
CA PHE A 46 -9.15 28.99 10.83
C PHE A 46 -8.03 28.29 11.60
N CYS A 47 -7.00 27.80 10.93
CA CYS A 47 -5.97 27.00 11.58
C CYS A 47 -5.01 27.83 12.46
N THR A 48 -5.02 29.16 12.36
CA THR A 48 -4.27 30.05 13.26
C THR A 48 -5.06 30.49 14.50
N ASP A 49 -6.30 30.03 14.70
CA ASP A 49 -7.05 30.35 15.93
C ASP A 49 -6.35 29.75 17.16
N PRO A 50 -5.90 30.57 18.13
CA PRO A 50 -5.18 30.10 19.31
C PRO A 50 -5.95 29.06 20.15
N ARG A 51 -7.29 29.09 20.10
CA ARG A 51 -8.14 28.15 20.85
C ARG A 51 -8.00 26.71 20.36
N LEU A 52 -7.51 26.49 19.14
CA LEU A 52 -7.25 25.14 18.65
C LEU A 52 -6.10 24.47 19.40
N GLY A 53 -5.15 25.24 19.94
CA GLY A 53 -3.98 24.68 20.62
C GLY A 53 -3.20 23.71 19.73
N LEU A 54 -3.07 24.00 18.43
CA LEU A 54 -2.26 23.18 17.52
C LEU A 54 -0.80 23.22 17.95
N LYS A 55 -0.24 22.06 18.28
CA LYS A 55 1.18 21.91 18.61
C LYS A 55 2.02 22.18 17.36
N ASN A 56 3.17 22.82 17.53
CA ASN A 56 4.13 23.08 16.43
C ASN A 56 4.96 21.83 16.07
N SER A 57 4.36 20.65 16.19
CA SER A 57 4.96 19.36 15.84
C SER A 57 4.53 19.00 14.41
N PRO A 58 5.43 18.47 13.56
CA PRO A 58 5.05 18.05 12.22
C PRO A 58 4.03 16.88 12.25
N PRO A 59 3.00 16.90 11.39
CA PRO A 59 2.68 17.93 10.39
C PRO A 59 1.93 19.13 11.02
N TYR A 60 2.41 20.36 10.77
CA TYR A 60 1.83 21.58 11.33
C TYR A 60 1.02 22.36 10.27
N LEU A 61 -0.31 22.33 10.39
CA LEU A 61 -1.23 22.83 9.35
C LEU A 61 -0.99 24.29 8.91
N PRO A 62 -0.82 25.27 9.82
CA PRO A 62 -0.63 26.68 9.42
C PRO A 62 0.62 26.91 8.56
N GLU A 63 1.69 26.16 8.82
CA GLU A 63 2.90 26.21 8.00
C GLU A 63 2.65 25.54 6.65
N LEU A 64 2.04 24.34 6.63
CA LEU A 64 1.74 23.61 5.40
C LEU A 64 0.86 24.42 4.43
N VAL A 65 -0.15 25.13 4.94
CA VAL A 65 -1.04 25.98 4.12
C VAL A 65 -0.27 27.16 3.52
N SER A 66 0.55 27.84 4.34
CA SER A 66 1.40 28.94 3.90
C SER A 66 2.43 28.50 2.86
N GLU A 67 3.16 27.42 3.13
CA GLU A 67 4.16 26.85 2.23
C GLU A 67 3.55 26.36 0.91
N SER A 68 2.36 25.75 0.96
CA SER A 68 1.64 25.34 -0.25
C SER A 68 1.29 26.53 -1.13
N ALA A 69 0.83 27.65 -0.55
CA ALA A 69 0.54 28.86 -1.30
C ALA A 69 1.80 29.49 -1.91
N ASN A 70 2.91 29.51 -1.17
CA ASN A 70 4.19 30.04 -1.66
C ASN A 70 4.71 29.20 -2.84
N LEU A 71 4.77 27.88 -2.68
CA LEU A 71 5.26 26.99 -3.73
C LEU A 71 4.35 27.01 -4.97
N LEU A 72 3.03 27.06 -4.81
CA LEU A 72 2.11 27.26 -5.93
C LEU A 72 2.35 28.58 -6.66
N THR A 73 2.72 29.64 -5.94
CA THR A 73 3.02 30.93 -6.57
C THR A 73 4.24 30.83 -7.47
N GLU A 74 5.29 30.17 -6.99
CA GLU A 74 6.53 29.93 -7.75
C GLU A 74 6.29 29.03 -8.97
N VAL A 75 5.65 27.88 -8.75
CA VAL A 75 5.38 26.87 -9.79
C VAL A 75 4.51 27.45 -10.91
N TRP A 76 3.52 28.28 -10.59
CA TRP A 76 2.62 28.88 -11.58
C TRP A 76 3.10 30.22 -12.15
N ALA A 77 4.21 30.79 -11.66
CA ALA A 77 4.70 32.07 -12.13
C ALA A 77 4.94 32.13 -13.65
N PRO A 78 5.53 31.10 -14.31
CA PRO A 78 5.75 31.11 -15.76
C PRO A 78 4.46 31.19 -16.61
N TYR A 79 3.31 30.88 -16.01
CA TYR A 79 2.02 30.77 -16.72
C TYR A 79 1.10 31.99 -16.52
N LYS A 80 1.50 32.99 -15.71
CA LYS A 80 0.68 34.16 -15.35
C LYS A 80 0.97 35.45 -16.16
N GLY A 81 1.80 35.38 -17.21
CA GLY A 81 2.21 36.54 -18.02
C GLY A 81 1.38 36.79 -19.29
N SER A 82 1.66 37.92 -19.97
CA SER A 82 1.02 38.28 -21.26
C SER A 82 1.31 37.27 -22.38
N VAL A 83 2.44 36.56 -22.29
CA VAL A 83 2.79 35.41 -23.12
C VAL A 83 3.07 34.23 -22.18
N PRO A 84 2.06 33.40 -21.86
CA PRO A 84 2.23 32.26 -20.96
C PRO A 84 3.20 31.24 -21.55
N ALA A 85 4.08 30.68 -20.70
CA ALA A 85 4.86 29.52 -21.09
C ALA A 85 3.95 28.32 -21.41
N VAL A 86 4.43 27.43 -22.28
CA VAL A 86 3.75 26.16 -22.56
C VAL A 86 4.38 25.08 -21.68
N PRO A 87 3.63 24.45 -20.75
CA PRO A 87 4.14 23.38 -19.91
C PRO A 87 4.49 22.17 -20.78
N ARG A 88 5.38 21.30 -20.28
CA ARG A 88 5.52 19.96 -20.86
C ARG A 88 4.20 19.20 -20.73
N GLU A 89 3.96 18.21 -21.57
CA GLU A 89 2.70 17.44 -21.55
C GLU A 89 2.39 16.87 -20.15
N ASN A 90 3.33 16.12 -19.57
CA ASN A 90 3.21 15.55 -18.22
C ASN A 90 3.06 16.63 -17.13
N GLU A 91 3.71 17.79 -17.32
CA GLU A 91 3.64 18.90 -16.38
C GLU A 91 2.24 19.53 -16.36
N GLY A 92 1.67 19.78 -17.54
CA GLY A 92 0.35 20.37 -17.66
C GLY A 92 -0.76 19.47 -17.11
N GLU A 93 -0.66 18.15 -17.33
CA GLU A 93 -1.58 17.17 -16.73
C GLU A 93 -1.47 17.15 -15.21
N TYR A 94 -0.25 17.02 -14.68
CA TYR A 94 0.02 17.03 -13.24
C TYR A 94 -0.52 18.28 -12.54
N LEU A 95 -0.21 19.47 -13.07
CA LEU A 95 -0.64 20.74 -12.49
C LEU A 95 -2.17 20.88 -12.40
N LYS A 96 -2.89 20.42 -13.43
CA LYS A 96 -4.36 20.44 -13.45
C LYS A 96 -4.95 19.52 -12.40
N ILE A 97 -4.40 18.31 -12.25
CA ILE A 97 -4.83 17.35 -11.22
C ILE A 97 -4.54 17.92 -9.84
N HIS A 98 -3.30 18.37 -9.60
CA HIS A 98 -2.85 18.90 -8.32
C HIS A 98 -3.70 20.10 -7.85
N VAL A 99 -3.94 21.10 -8.70
CA VAL A 99 -4.71 22.30 -8.30
C VAL A 99 -6.19 22.00 -8.05
N ARG A 100 -6.80 21.12 -8.86
CA ARG A 100 -8.18 20.69 -8.61
C ARG A 100 -8.30 19.95 -7.28
N HIS A 101 -7.35 19.08 -7.02
CA HIS A 101 -7.33 18.26 -5.82
C HIS A 101 -7.07 19.07 -4.55
N LEU A 102 -6.10 19.98 -4.61
CA LEU A 102 -5.82 20.89 -3.50
C LEU A 102 -7.01 21.79 -3.18
N LEU A 103 -7.77 22.22 -4.20
CA LEU A 103 -9.00 22.97 -3.97
C LEU A 103 -10.02 22.16 -3.17
N ASP A 104 -10.26 20.92 -3.61
CA ASP A 104 -11.22 20.00 -2.99
C ASP A 104 -10.88 19.75 -1.52
N LYS A 105 -9.63 19.38 -1.23
CA LYS A 105 -9.17 19.14 0.15
C LYS A 105 -9.16 20.40 1.01
N THR A 106 -8.93 21.57 0.42
CA THR A 106 -9.06 22.85 1.15
C THR A 106 -10.52 23.19 1.45
N ASP A 107 -11.43 22.96 0.50
CA ASP A 107 -12.87 23.16 0.71
C ASP A 107 -13.41 22.18 1.77
N ARG A 108 -12.96 20.92 1.78
CA ARG A 108 -13.27 19.92 2.82
C ARG A 108 -12.75 20.33 4.20
N ALA A 109 -11.51 20.81 4.30
CA ALA A 109 -10.97 21.32 5.56
C ALA A 109 -11.79 22.50 6.10
N ILE A 110 -12.14 23.47 5.24
CA ILE A 110 -12.99 24.60 5.62
C ILE A 110 -14.38 24.13 6.07
N LEU A 111 -14.95 23.11 5.41
CA LEU A 111 -16.24 22.54 5.79
C LEU A 111 -16.16 21.89 7.18
N LEU A 112 -15.10 21.12 7.45
CA LEU A 112 -14.85 20.50 8.75
C LEU A 112 -14.84 21.53 9.89
N PHE A 113 -14.20 22.69 9.70
CA PHE A 113 -14.22 23.78 10.67
C PHE A 113 -15.63 24.34 10.90
N LYS A 114 -16.43 24.46 9.84
CA LYS A 114 -17.80 25.00 9.93
C LYS A 114 -18.77 24.06 10.61
N GLU A 115 -18.65 22.76 10.37
CA GLU A 115 -19.51 21.73 10.95
C GLU A 115 -19.09 21.39 12.39
N GLY A 116 -17.78 21.33 12.65
CA GLY A 116 -17.25 21.02 13.97
C GLY A 116 -17.55 22.10 15.01
N LYS A 117 -17.55 23.38 14.62
CA LYS A 117 -17.77 24.53 15.52
C LYS A 117 -16.96 24.38 16.80
N ASP A 118 -17.60 24.31 17.97
CA ASP A 118 -16.93 24.21 19.27
C ASP A 118 -16.17 22.89 19.44
N ARG A 119 -16.64 21.80 18.81
CA ARG A 119 -15.95 20.49 18.81
C ARG A 119 -14.59 20.54 18.10
N MET A 120 -14.30 21.57 17.31
CA MET A 120 -12.93 21.78 16.77
C MET A 120 -11.92 22.12 17.87
N PHE A 121 -12.34 22.68 19.00
CA PHE A 121 -11.44 23.07 20.08
C PHE A 121 -11.18 21.94 21.07
N GLU A 122 -11.97 20.87 21.01
CA GLU A 122 -11.82 19.67 21.82
C GLU A 122 -10.78 18.71 21.20
N GLU A 123 -9.60 18.57 21.81
CA GLU A 123 -8.46 17.79 21.24
C GLU A 123 -8.82 16.33 20.92
N ARG A 124 -9.76 15.73 21.67
CA ARG A 124 -10.18 14.32 21.51
C ARG A 124 -11.37 14.11 20.56
N SER A 125 -11.96 15.19 20.03
CA SER A 125 -13.12 15.09 19.16
C SER A 125 -12.82 14.36 17.85
N SER A 126 -13.85 13.76 17.24
CA SER A 126 -13.76 13.18 15.90
C SER A 126 -13.34 14.22 14.85
N TYR A 127 -13.81 15.46 14.98
CA TYR A 127 -13.42 16.59 14.13
C TYR A 127 -11.92 16.89 14.23
N ARG A 128 -11.32 16.83 15.42
CA ARG A 128 -9.87 17.03 15.58
C ARG A 128 -9.03 15.87 15.07
N ARG A 129 -9.52 14.64 15.21
CA ARG A 129 -8.94 13.47 14.54
C ARG A 129 -8.97 13.64 13.01
N ASN A 130 -10.10 14.07 12.44
CA ASN A 130 -10.25 14.32 11.00
C ASN A 130 -9.38 15.48 10.50
N LEU A 131 -9.23 16.55 11.29
CA LEU A 131 -8.31 17.65 10.96
C LEU A 131 -6.86 17.15 10.90
N THR A 132 -6.48 16.26 11.81
CA THR A 132 -5.13 15.65 11.81
C THR A 132 -4.89 14.83 10.54
N LYS A 133 -5.87 14.03 10.10
CA LYS A 133 -5.82 13.29 8.83
C LYS A 133 -5.65 14.24 7.63
N LEU A 134 -6.46 15.30 7.57
CA LEU A 134 -6.33 16.33 6.51
C LEU A 134 -4.97 17.03 6.56
N THR A 135 -4.42 17.27 7.75
CA THR A 135 -3.11 17.90 7.92
C THR A 135 -1.98 17.01 7.38
N LEU A 136 -2.06 15.69 7.60
CA LEU A 136 -1.16 14.72 6.95
C LEU A 136 -1.31 14.74 5.44
N LEU A 137 -2.55 14.82 4.93
CA LEU A 137 -2.82 14.90 3.49
C LEU A 137 -2.21 16.16 2.85
N PHE A 138 -2.36 17.33 3.48
CA PHE A 138 -1.68 18.56 3.05
C PHE A 138 -0.17 18.40 3.04
N SER A 139 0.40 17.70 4.03
CA SER A 139 1.82 17.38 4.03
C SER A 139 2.22 16.54 2.82
N HIS A 140 1.47 15.47 2.51
CA HIS A 140 1.74 14.62 1.35
C HIS A 140 1.66 15.40 0.02
N MET A 141 0.61 16.20 -0.18
CA MET A 141 0.45 17.01 -1.39
C MET A 141 1.59 18.03 -1.56
N LEU A 142 2.03 18.67 -0.47
CA LEU A 142 3.13 19.62 -0.50
C LEU A 142 4.46 18.93 -0.83
N TRP A 143 4.75 17.80 -0.19
CA TRP A 143 5.96 17.03 -0.47
C TRP A 143 6.00 16.49 -1.89
N GLU A 144 4.87 16.03 -2.42
CA GLU A 144 4.76 15.63 -3.81
C GLU A 144 5.09 16.80 -4.75
N LEU A 145 4.47 17.98 -4.55
CA LEU A 145 4.74 19.15 -5.38
C LEU A 145 6.22 19.56 -5.34
N ARG A 146 6.85 19.54 -4.15
CA ARG A 146 8.29 19.77 -3.99
C ARG A 146 9.12 18.75 -4.77
N ALA A 147 8.73 17.49 -4.75
CA ALA A 147 9.45 16.41 -5.42
C ALA A 147 9.30 16.47 -6.96
N MET A 148 8.20 17.03 -7.46
CA MET A 148 8.01 17.30 -8.89
C MET A 148 8.74 18.57 -9.35
N TYR A 149 8.98 19.54 -8.45
CA TYR A 149 9.63 20.82 -8.74
C TYR A 149 10.92 21.07 -7.94
N PRO A 150 11.92 20.17 -7.96
CA PRO A 150 13.18 20.41 -7.26
C PRO A 150 13.90 21.63 -7.85
N GLY A 151 14.22 22.60 -6.98
CA GLY A 151 14.82 23.88 -7.39
C GLY A 151 13.89 24.76 -8.24
N GLY A 152 12.57 24.59 -8.11
CA GLY A 152 11.56 25.39 -8.82
C GLY A 152 11.37 25.02 -10.29
N ARG A 153 11.93 23.88 -10.74
CA ARG A 153 11.81 23.41 -12.13
C ARG A 153 11.14 22.05 -12.17
N PHE A 154 10.20 21.88 -13.10
CA PHE A 154 9.56 20.59 -13.30
C PHE A 154 10.58 19.50 -13.67
N GLN A 155 10.59 18.42 -12.89
CA GLN A 155 11.40 17.22 -13.13
C GLN A 155 10.60 15.94 -12.92
N GLY A 156 9.26 15.99 -12.95
CA GLY A 156 8.42 14.80 -12.79
C GLY A 156 8.66 13.73 -13.87
N ASP A 157 8.99 14.16 -15.10
CA ASP A 157 9.35 13.28 -16.22
C ASP A 157 10.76 12.65 -16.08
N MET A 158 11.61 13.29 -15.29
CA MET A 158 12.98 12.88 -14.98
C MET A 158 13.12 12.30 -13.57
N TYR A 159 12.01 12.07 -12.86
CA TYR A 159 12.01 11.57 -11.49
C TYR A 159 12.76 10.24 -11.40
N LYS A 160 13.64 10.13 -10.41
CA LYS A 160 14.44 8.93 -10.15
C LYS A 160 13.91 8.23 -8.91
N LEU A 161 13.30 7.07 -9.10
CA LEU A 161 12.92 6.20 -8.01
C LEU A 161 14.17 5.66 -7.32
N THR A 162 14.04 5.42 -6.02
CA THR A 162 15.09 4.92 -5.15
C THR A 162 15.38 3.43 -5.40
N LYS A 163 14.37 2.66 -5.83
CA LYS A 163 14.50 1.22 -6.11
C LYS A 163 14.57 0.97 -7.61
N SER A 164 15.65 0.33 -8.06
CA SER A 164 15.94 0.07 -9.48
C SER A 164 14.84 -0.75 -10.17
N GLU A 165 14.35 -1.80 -9.54
CA GLU A 165 13.35 -2.70 -10.10
C GLU A 165 11.99 -2.00 -10.23
N ALA A 166 11.66 -1.14 -9.27
CA ALA A 166 10.49 -0.27 -9.36
C ALA A 166 10.63 0.78 -10.47
N GLN A 167 11.85 1.36 -10.64
CA GLN A 167 12.14 2.29 -11.73
C GLN A 167 11.93 1.63 -13.09
N GLU A 168 12.44 0.42 -13.27
CA GLU A 168 12.30 -0.36 -14.49
C GLU A 168 10.83 -0.69 -14.79
N PHE A 169 10.07 -1.10 -13.77
CA PHE A 169 8.63 -1.29 -13.89
C PHE A 169 7.93 -0.01 -14.37
N TRP A 170 8.17 1.13 -13.69
CA TRP A 170 7.50 2.39 -14.02
C TRP A 170 7.83 2.86 -15.45
N ARG A 171 9.11 2.77 -15.84
CA ARG A 171 9.56 3.09 -17.20
C ARG A 171 8.90 2.20 -18.26
N THR A 172 8.81 0.90 -17.99
CA THR A 172 8.22 -0.07 -18.93
C THR A 172 6.71 0.11 -19.07
N ALA A 173 6.02 0.38 -17.95
CA ALA A 173 4.56 0.48 -17.91
C ALA A 173 4.03 1.86 -18.33
N PHE A 174 4.72 2.94 -17.97
CA PHE A 174 4.22 4.31 -18.07
C PHE A 174 5.19 5.31 -18.73
N GLY A 175 6.40 4.87 -19.11
CA GLY A 175 7.39 5.70 -19.78
C GLY A 175 7.91 6.86 -18.92
N TYR A 176 7.62 8.08 -19.36
CA TYR A 176 8.05 9.33 -18.70
C TYR A 176 6.90 10.04 -17.96
N LYS A 177 5.74 9.39 -17.81
CA LYS A 177 4.61 9.97 -17.05
C LYS A 177 5.00 10.13 -15.58
N CYS A 178 4.63 11.26 -15.00
CA CYS A 178 4.83 11.54 -13.58
C CYS A 178 3.61 11.23 -12.72
N ILE A 179 2.45 11.00 -13.34
CA ILE A 179 1.18 10.68 -12.69
C ILE A 179 0.32 9.83 -13.63
N VAL A 180 -0.40 8.85 -13.08
CA VAL A 180 -1.28 7.95 -13.84
C VAL A 180 -2.56 7.67 -13.05
N GLN A 181 -3.68 7.43 -13.73
CA GLN A 181 -4.91 7.00 -13.05
C GLN A 181 -4.73 5.66 -12.33
N TRP A 182 -5.37 5.52 -11.17
CA TRP A 182 -5.36 4.29 -10.36
C TRP A 182 -5.76 3.06 -11.17
N SER A 183 -6.79 3.17 -12.02
CA SER A 183 -7.28 2.06 -12.86
C SER A 183 -6.18 1.47 -13.75
N ASN A 184 -5.40 2.34 -14.41
CA ASN A 184 -4.26 1.95 -15.24
C ASN A 184 -3.08 1.44 -14.39
N PHE A 185 -2.77 2.14 -13.28
CA PHE A 185 -1.71 1.71 -12.36
C PHE A 185 -1.94 0.29 -11.85
N LYS A 186 -3.16 0.04 -11.32
CA LYS A 186 -3.62 -1.25 -10.84
C LYS A 186 -3.45 -2.33 -11.90
N GLN A 187 -3.90 -2.08 -13.13
CA GLN A 187 -3.80 -3.07 -14.21
C GLN A 187 -2.36 -3.47 -14.50
N GLN A 188 -1.42 -2.50 -14.56
CA GLN A 188 -0.01 -2.80 -14.80
C GLN A 188 0.64 -3.48 -13.60
N LEU A 189 0.34 -3.04 -12.38
CA LEU A 189 0.90 -3.64 -11.18
C LEU A 189 0.46 -5.11 -11.03
N ARG A 190 -0.80 -5.43 -11.38
CA ARG A 190 -1.32 -6.81 -11.36
C ARG A 190 -0.58 -7.78 -12.29
N ARG A 191 0.13 -7.27 -13.31
CA ARG A 191 0.93 -8.11 -14.23
C ARG A 191 2.23 -8.60 -13.60
N VAL A 192 2.74 -7.89 -12.59
CA VAL A 192 4.02 -8.18 -11.93
C VAL A 192 3.87 -8.61 -10.47
N HIS A 193 2.77 -8.21 -9.82
CA HIS A 193 2.40 -8.61 -8.48
C HIS A 193 0.95 -9.06 -8.42
N ASN A 194 0.72 -10.28 -7.93
CA ASN A 194 -0.61 -10.85 -7.83
C ASN A 194 -1.36 -10.27 -6.62
N PHE A 195 -2.58 -9.78 -6.86
CA PHE A 195 -3.56 -9.41 -5.83
C PHE A 195 -4.98 -9.48 -6.41
N GLU A 196 -5.96 -9.63 -5.52
CA GLU A 196 -7.37 -9.78 -5.83
C GLU A 196 -8.05 -8.43 -6.13
N GLU A 197 -9.04 -8.48 -7.01
CA GLU A 197 -9.92 -7.33 -7.25
C GLU A 197 -10.91 -7.17 -6.08
N GLY A 198 -11.44 -5.96 -5.86
CA GLY A 198 -12.35 -5.69 -4.74
C GLY A 198 -11.60 -5.10 -3.55
N MET A 199 -11.78 -5.66 -2.35
CA MET A 199 -11.28 -5.04 -1.12
C MET A 199 -9.75 -4.98 -1.04
N GLU A 200 -9.03 -6.00 -1.51
CA GLU A 200 -7.56 -5.97 -1.50
C GLU A 200 -7.02 -4.85 -2.42
N ALA A 201 -7.60 -4.68 -3.60
CA ALA A 201 -7.29 -3.56 -4.49
C ALA A 201 -7.63 -2.19 -3.85
N MET A 202 -8.75 -2.08 -3.13
CA MET A 202 -9.13 -0.83 -2.45
C MET A 202 -8.20 -0.47 -1.30
N ALA A 203 -7.79 -1.46 -0.51
CA ALA A 203 -6.79 -1.26 0.55
C ALA A 203 -5.41 -0.92 0.00
N LEU A 204 -5.04 -1.53 -1.13
CA LEU A 204 -3.81 -1.16 -1.82
C LEU A 204 -3.89 0.28 -2.31
N LYS A 205 -5.01 0.68 -2.92
CA LYS A 205 -5.24 2.07 -3.33
C LYS A 205 -5.07 3.02 -2.16
N SER A 206 -5.75 2.79 -1.03
CA SER A 206 -5.68 3.68 0.14
C SER A 206 -4.30 3.75 0.79
N THR A 207 -3.41 2.79 0.49
CA THR A 207 -2.01 2.81 0.95
C THR A 207 -1.09 3.52 -0.04
N VAL A 208 -1.29 3.35 -1.35
CA VAL A 208 -0.42 3.92 -2.40
C VAL A 208 -0.82 5.36 -2.75
N ASP A 209 -2.12 5.64 -2.84
CA ASP A 209 -2.71 6.96 -3.14
C ASP A 209 -2.66 7.84 -1.88
N LEU A 210 -1.46 8.35 -1.57
CA LEU A 210 -1.20 9.14 -0.37
C LEU A 210 -1.91 10.50 -0.39
N THR A 211 -2.17 11.02 -1.59
CA THR A 211 -2.89 12.27 -1.82
C THR A 211 -4.39 12.06 -1.93
N CYS A 212 -4.89 10.83 -2.05
CA CYS A 212 -6.32 10.48 -2.16
C CYS A 212 -7.01 11.14 -3.36
N ASN A 213 -6.40 11.10 -4.55
CA ASN A 213 -6.92 11.77 -5.76
C ASN A 213 -7.26 10.83 -6.92
N ASP A 214 -7.33 9.51 -6.67
CA ASP A 214 -7.55 8.46 -7.68
C ASP A 214 -6.48 8.38 -8.78
N HIS A 215 -5.34 9.02 -8.53
CA HIS A 215 -4.14 8.91 -9.34
C HIS A 215 -2.97 8.46 -8.47
N ILE A 216 -1.99 7.85 -9.11
CA ILE A 216 -0.73 7.48 -8.49
C ILE A 216 0.36 8.28 -9.18
N SER A 217 1.04 9.14 -8.43
CA SER A 217 2.22 9.83 -8.91
C SER A 217 3.48 8.96 -8.78
N VAL A 218 4.49 9.27 -9.58
CA VAL A 218 5.80 8.61 -9.51
C VAL A 218 6.44 8.77 -8.13
N PHE A 219 6.12 9.87 -7.44
CA PHE A 219 6.54 10.14 -6.07
C PHE A 219 5.83 9.23 -5.06
N GLU A 220 4.51 9.09 -5.14
CA GLU A 220 3.74 8.18 -4.30
C GLU A 220 4.20 6.72 -4.47
N PHE A 221 4.48 6.34 -5.72
CA PHE A 221 5.01 5.01 -6.03
C PHE A 221 6.45 4.80 -5.51
N ASP A 222 7.32 5.81 -5.55
CA ASP A 222 8.64 5.75 -4.89
C ASP A 222 8.50 5.51 -3.38
N ILE A 223 7.62 6.27 -2.72
CA ILE A 223 7.35 6.11 -1.29
C ILE A 223 6.88 4.68 -0.99
N PHE A 224 5.86 4.20 -1.71
CA PHE A 224 5.30 2.87 -1.50
C PHE A 224 6.36 1.77 -1.64
N THR A 225 7.17 1.83 -2.70
CA THR A 225 8.19 0.80 -2.99
C THR A 225 9.36 0.84 -2.01
N ARG A 226 9.67 2.00 -1.41
CA ARG A 226 10.65 2.10 -0.32
C ARG A 226 10.12 1.58 1.00
N LEU A 227 8.85 1.86 1.32
CA LEU A 227 8.23 1.41 2.57
C LEU A 227 8.11 -0.11 2.62
N PHE A 228 7.67 -0.74 1.53
CA PHE A 228 7.35 -2.17 1.49
C PHE A 228 8.39 -3.02 0.73
N GLN A 229 9.62 -2.51 0.59
CA GLN A 229 10.75 -3.22 -0.01
C GLN A 229 11.02 -4.59 0.65
N PRO A 230 11.64 -5.55 -0.06
CA PRO A 230 12.11 -5.49 -1.46
C PRO A 230 10.99 -5.62 -2.50
N TRP A 231 11.27 -5.21 -3.74
CA TRP A 231 10.33 -5.27 -4.86
C TRP A 231 9.75 -6.67 -5.09
N SER A 232 10.60 -7.71 -5.05
CA SER A 232 10.19 -9.10 -5.31
C SER A 232 9.05 -9.62 -4.41
N THR A 233 8.91 -9.08 -3.20
CA THR A 233 7.87 -9.46 -2.23
C THR A 233 7.00 -8.28 -1.83
N LEU A 234 6.96 -7.21 -2.63
CA LEU A 234 6.33 -5.91 -2.32
C LEU A 234 4.95 -6.04 -1.67
N LEU A 235 4.00 -6.71 -2.34
CA LEU A 235 2.63 -6.85 -1.82
C LEU A 235 2.51 -7.82 -0.66
N ARG A 236 3.40 -8.81 -0.54
CA ARG A 236 3.46 -9.69 0.64
C ARG A 236 3.94 -8.90 1.86
N ASN A 237 4.96 -8.07 1.69
CA ASN A 237 5.46 -7.20 2.77
C ASN A 237 4.39 -6.18 3.16
N TRP A 238 3.74 -5.52 2.19
CA TRP A 238 2.62 -4.63 2.44
C TRP A 238 1.50 -5.31 3.22
N ASN A 239 1.10 -6.52 2.82
CA ASN A 239 0.05 -7.24 3.52
C ASN A 239 0.44 -7.56 4.97
N GLN A 240 1.64 -8.12 5.17
CA GLN A 240 2.10 -8.52 6.49
C GLN A 240 2.38 -7.34 7.43
N LEU A 241 2.80 -6.19 6.90
CA LEU A 241 3.19 -5.01 7.68
C LEU A 241 2.05 -4.01 7.86
N ALA A 242 1.21 -3.76 6.85
CA ALA A 242 0.19 -2.71 6.90
C ALA A 242 -1.23 -3.26 7.04
N VAL A 243 -1.53 -4.45 6.51
CA VAL A 243 -2.90 -5.01 6.57
C VAL A 243 -3.09 -5.82 7.86
N THR A 244 -2.15 -6.71 8.17
CA THR A 244 -2.36 -7.70 9.26
C THR A 244 -1.60 -7.39 10.55
N HIS A 245 -0.61 -6.51 10.51
CA HIS A 245 0.23 -6.24 11.68
C HIS A 245 -0.51 -5.38 12.71
N PRO A 246 -0.70 -5.84 13.96
CA PRO A 246 -1.43 -5.08 14.99
C PRO A 246 -0.68 -3.82 15.45
N GLY A 247 0.64 -3.78 15.29
CA GLY A 247 1.46 -2.61 15.60
C GLY A 247 1.43 -1.50 14.54
N TYR A 248 0.82 -1.72 13.36
CA TYR A 248 0.73 -0.68 12.34
C TYR A 248 -0.38 0.32 12.66
N MET A 249 -0.03 1.61 12.60
CA MET A 249 -0.96 2.70 12.81
C MET A 249 -0.95 3.63 11.60
N ALA A 250 -2.06 3.63 10.86
CA ALA A 250 -2.26 4.55 9.74
C ALA A 250 -2.55 5.97 10.26
N PHE A 251 -2.12 6.99 9.51
CA PHE A 251 -2.43 8.41 9.76
C PHE A 251 -2.20 8.91 11.19
N LEU A 252 -1.07 8.53 11.79
CA LEU A 252 -0.74 8.88 13.17
C LEU A 252 0.45 9.85 13.23
N THR A 253 0.43 10.83 14.15
CA THR A 253 1.52 11.81 14.31
C THR A 253 2.51 11.41 15.41
N TYR A 254 3.59 12.16 15.57
CA TYR A 254 4.54 11.95 16.66
C TYR A 254 3.85 12.01 18.03
N ASP A 255 3.06 13.05 18.27
CA ASP A 255 2.39 13.26 19.56
C ASP A 255 1.33 12.20 19.84
N GLN A 256 0.63 11.73 18.80
CA GLN A 256 -0.34 10.65 18.95
C GLN A 256 0.33 9.31 19.27
N VAL A 257 1.55 9.06 18.76
CA VAL A 257 2.31 7.85 19.14
C VAL A 257 2.62 7.88 20.64
N ILE A 258 3.09 9.03 21.14
CA ILE A 258 3.36 9.20 22.57
C ILE A 258 2.08 9.00 23.39
N ALA A 259 1.00 9.69 23.04
CA ALA A 259 -0.28 9.59 23.75
C ALA A 259 -0.84 8.16 23.76
N ARG A 260 -0.69 7.41 22.67
CA ARG A 260 -1.12 6.00 22.59
C ARG A 260 -0.28 5.11 23.50
N LEU A 261 1.05 5.19 23.38
CA LEU A 261 1.98 4.36 24.16
C LEU A 261 2.01 4.70 25.65
N GLU A 262 1.55 5.89 26.05
CA GLU A 262 1.40 6.29 27.45
C GLU A 262 0.59 5.27 28.26
N HIS A 263 -0.44 4.67 27.65
CA HIS A 263 -1.28 3.65 28.28
C HIS A 263 -0.53 2.33 28.57
N TYR A 264 0.60 2.11 27.90
CA TYR A 264 1.41 0.90 27.99
C TYR A 264 2.75 1.13 28.71
N ARG A 265 2.93 2.24 29.44
CA ARG A 265 4.18 2.55 30.16
C ARG A 265 4.58 1.50 31.19
N HIS A 266 3.60 0.83 31.78
CA HIS A 266 3.80 -0.28 32.71
C HIS A 266 4.30 -1.57 32.01
N ARG A 267 4.36 -1.57 30.68
CA ARG A 267 4.68 -2.74 29.85
C ARG A 267 5.82 -2.42 28.87
N PRO A 268 7.08 -2.42 29.33
CA PRO A 268 8.25 -2.25 28.47
C PRO A 268 8.26 -3.21 27.27
N GLY A 269 8.70 -2.72 26.12
CA GLY A 269 8.65 -3.45 24.86
C GLY A 269 7.35 -3.28 24.07
N SER A 270 6.37 -2.53 24.60
CA SER A 270 5.17 -2.17 23.84
C SER A 270 5.51 -1.19 22.72
N TYR A 271 5.07 -1.47 21.50
CA TYR A 271 5.48 -0.70 20.33
C TYR A 271 4.39 -0.54 19.28
N ILE A 272 4.48 0.54 18.51
CA ILE A 272 3.68 0.80 17.30
C ILE A 272 4.56 1.43 16.24
N PHE A 273 4.19 1.32 14.97
CA PHE A 273 4.90 1.95 13.87
C PHE A 273 3.96 2.55 12.84
N ARG A 274 4.48 3.53 12.12
CA ARG A 274 3.74 4.36 11.18
C ARG A 274 4.66 4.95 10.11
N LEU A 275 4.08 5.56 9.09
CA LEU A 275 4.83 6.35 8.14
C LEU A 275 5.39 7.62 8.82
N SER A 276 6.61 8.02 8.45
CA SER A 276 7.19 9.29 8.89
C SER A 276 6.67 10.45 8.05
N CYS A 277 6.15 11.49 8.71
CA CYS A 277 5.66 12.71 8.08
C CYS A 277 6.78 13.69 7.69
N THR A 278 7.97 13.57 8.30
CA THR A 278 9.13 14.45 8.04
C THR A 278 10.17 13.79 7.15
N ARG A 279 10.18 12.45 7.07
CA ARG A 279 11.06 11.68 6.19
C ARG A 279 10.22 10.74 5.32
N MET A 280 9.65 11.28 4.24
CA MET A 280 8.79 10.53 3.31
C MET A 280 9.48 9.26 2.79
N GLY A 281 8.75 8.14 2.75
CA GLY A 281 9.30 6.84 2.37
C GLY A 281 10.15 6.15 3.44
N GLN A 282 10.08 6.61 4.70
CA GLN A 282 10.66 5.96 5.86
C GLN A 282 9.61 5.66 6.92
N TRP A 283 9.90 4.66 7.75
CA TRP A 283 9.08 4.27 8.89
C TRP A 283 9.52 4.99 10.16
N ALA A 284 8.57 5.23 11.06
CA ALA A 284 8.84 5.66 12.42
C ALA A 284 8.26 4.62 13.39
N ILE A 285 9.06 4.15 14.33
CA ILE A 285 8.70 3.14 15.33
C ILE A 285 8.76 3.79 16.71
N GLY A 286 7.63 3.86 17.40
CA GLY A 286 7.55 4.24 18.81
C GLY A 286 7.54 3.01 19.69
N HIS A 287 8.30 3.03 20.79
CA HIS A 287 8.23 1.96 21.79
C HIS A 287 8.46 2.47 23.21
N VAL A 288 7.99 1.67 24.17
CA VAL A 288 8.21 1.85 25.61
C VAL A 288 9.51 1.14 25.98
N THR A 289 10.46 1.88 26.54
CA THR A 289 11.76 1.37 26.99
C THR A 289 11.67 0.69 28.36
N PHE A 290 12.76 0.03 28.79
CA PHE A 290 12.81 -0.67 30.09
C PHE A 290 12.60 0.23 31.32
N ASP A 291 12.96 1.50 31.23
CA ASP A 291 12.73 2.52 32.26
C ASP A 291 11.34 3.18 32.16
N GLY A 292 10.48 2.73 31.23
CA GLY A 292 9.12 3.23 31.06
C GLY A 292 9.04 4.61 30.37
N SER A 293 10.12 5.03 29.71
CA SER A 293 10.10 6.20 28.81
C SER A 293 9.65 5.78 27.40
N ILE A 294 9.17 6.73 26.61
CA ILE A 294 8.65 6.47 25.26
C ILE A 294 9.57 7.14 24.26
N VAL A 295 10.12 6.35 23.34
CA VAL A 295 11.07 6.83 22.33
C VAL A 295 10.59 6.46 20.93
N GLN A 296 10.83 7.35 19.96
CA GLN A 296 10.55 7.11 18.55
C GLN A 296 11.84 7.09 17.74
N THR A 297 11.99 6.09 16.88
CA THR A 297 13.17 5.86 16.04
C THR A 297 12.78 5.70 14.58
N ILE A 298 13.70 6.04 13.67
CA ILE A 298 13.53 5.86 12.23
C ILE A 298 14.60 4.88 11.77
N PRO A 299 14.25 3.65 11.34
CA PRO A 299 15.22 2.69 10.84
C PRO A 299 15.93 3.23 9.59
N GLU A 300 17.25 3.37 9.65
CA GLU A 300 18.05 3.82 8.51
C GLU A 300 18.54 2.62 7.70
N ASN A 301 18.36 2.70 6.37
CA ASN A 301 18.87 1.72 5.40
C ASN A 301 18.48 0.25 5.65
N THR A 302 17.41 0.00 6.42
CA THR A 302 16.96 -1.35 6.79
C THR A 302 15.47 -1.51 6.46
N PRO A 303 15.04 -2.59 5.75
CA PRO A 303 13.62 -2.89 5.57
C PRO A 303 12.89 -3.02 6.91
N LEU A 304 11.63 -2.55 6.99
CA LEU A 304 10.91 -2.51 8.26
C LEU A 304 10.81 -3.87 8.93
N TYR A 305 10.47 -4.93 8.18
CA TYR A 305 10.34 -6.28 8.77
C TYR A 305 11.64 -6.73 9.46
N GLN A 306 12.80 -6.37 8.91
CA GLN A 306 14.10 -6.73 9.49
C GLN A 306 14.38 -5.91 10.74
N ALA A 307 14.03 -4.62 10.74
CA ALA A 307 14.13 -3.77 11.94
C ALA A 307 13.22 -4.30 13.06
N LEU A 308 12.00 -4.75 12.73
CA LEU A 308 11.06 -5.33 13.69
C LEU A 308 11.57 -6.66 14.27
N ILE A 309 12.11 -7.55 13.44
CA ILE A 309 12.73 -8.81 13.89
C ILE A 309 13.92 -8.54 14.80
N GLN A 310 14.77 -7.58 14.44
CA GLN A 310 15.93 -7.25 15.24
C GLN A 310 15.53 -6.67 16.60
N GLY A 311 14.59 -5.71 16.63
CA GLY A 311 14.13 -5.14 17.89
C GLY A 311 13.32 -6.13 18.74
N PHE A 312 12.69 -7.14 18.14
CA PHE A 312 12.12 -8.27 18.91
C PHE A 312 13.23 -9.08 19.61
N ARG A 313 14.32 -9.41 18.89
CA ARG A 313 15.47 -10.14 19.46
C ARG A 313 16.19 -9.36 20.56
N GLU A 314 16.23 -8.04 20.44
CA GLU A 314 16.82 -7.13 21.43
C GLU A 314 15.88 -6.82 22.61
N GLY A 315 14.62 -7.29 22.56
CA GLY A 315 13.63 -7.06 23.61
C GLY A 315 12.93 -5.69 23.55
N CYS A 316 13.17 -4.89 22.52
CA CYS A 316 12.58 -3.56 22.33
C CYS A 316 11.17 -3.59 21.73
N TYR A 317 10.88 -4.54 20.84
CA TYR A 317 9.61 -4.62 20.08
C TYR A 317 8.89 -5.94 20.36
N LEU A 318 8.29 -6.05 21.55
CA LEU A 318 7.68 -7.29 22.05
C LEU A 318 6.17 -7.29 21.93
N TYR A 319 5.51 -6.19 22.27
CA TYR A 319 4.06 -6.12 22.42
C TYR A 319 3.46 -5.13 21.41
N PRO A 320 3.11 -5.58 20.19
CA PRO A 320 2.59 -4.67 19.18
C PRO A 320 1.24 -4.12 19.65
N ASP A 321 1.17 -2.80 19.77
CA ASP A 321 0.01 -2.11 20.33
C ASP A 321 -0.40 -2.66 21.71
N GLY A 322 0.59 -3.03 22.53
CA GLY A 322 0.38 -3.59 23.87
C GLY A 322 -0.16 -5.03 23.92
N ARG A 323 -0.34 -5.69 22.77
CA ARG A 323 -0.87 -7.06 22.69
C ARG A 323 0.17 -8.11 23.04
N ASP A 324 -0.28 -9.25 23.57
CA ASP A 324 0.60 -10.37 23.98
C ASP A 324 1.23 -11.12 22.79
N VAL A 325 0.54 -11.13 21.64
CA VAL A 325 0.96 -11.88 20.46
C VAL A 325 1.67 -10.97 19.48
N ASN A 326 2.97 -11.23 19.27
CA ASN A 326 3.77 -10.57 18.24
C ASN A 326 3.85 -11.43 16.97
N PRO A 327 3.46 -10.92 15.79
CA PRO A 327 3.55 -11.68 14.54
C PRO A 327 4.99 -12.07 14.18
N ASP A 328 5.20 -13.30 13.73
CA ASP A 328 6.49 -13.73 13.20
C ASP A 328 6.69 -13.26 11.74
N LEU A 329 7.58 -12.29 11.58
CA LEU A 329 7.94 -11.72 10.28
C LEU A 329 9.13 -12.43 9.62
N THR A 330 9.74 -13.45 10.25
CA THR A 330 10.93 -14.15 9.74
C THR A 330 10.69 -14.77 8.36
N SER A 331 9.44 -15.13 8.06
CA SER A 331 9.05 -15.64 6.74
C SER A 331 9.26 -14.65 5.58
N LEU A 332 9.38 -13.34 5.87
CA LEU A 332 9.68 -12.28 4.91
C LEU A 332 11.18 -12.16 4.59
N CYS A 333 12.06 -12.68 5.45
CA CYS A 333 13.51 -12.72 5.20
C CYS A 333 13.90 -13.78 4.18
N MET A 334 13.04 -14.78 3.95
CA MET A 334 13.29 -15.83 2.98
C MET A 334 12.99 -15.31 1.58
N ALA A 335 13.96 -15.46 0.66
CA ALA A 335 13.73 -15.24 -0.77
C ALA A 335 12.45 -15.98 -1.21
N PRO A 336 11.65 -15.43 -2.14
CA PRO A 336 10.41 -16.07 -2.57
C PRO A 336 10.70 -17.51 -2.99
N GLN A 337 10.26 -18.46 -2.15
CA GLN A 337 10.29 -19.89 -2.46
C GLN A 337 9.38 -20.06 -3.68
N LYS A 338 9.98 -20.29 -4.85
CA LYS A 338 9.26 -20.58 -6.08
C LYS A 338 8.45 -21.87 -5.85
N GLY A 339 7.15 -21.87 -6.17
CA GLY A 339 6.30 -23.08 -6.25
C GLY A 339 5.64 -23.56 -4.94
N CYS A 340 4.48 -23.02 -4.58
CA CYS A 340 3.57 -23.65 -3.61
C CYS A 340 2.60 -24.60 -4.34
N VAL A 341 2.43 -25.82 -3.81
CA VAL A 341 1.44 -26.81 -4.27
C VAL A 341 0.38 -26.98 -3.20
N LYS A 342 -0.83 -26.50 -3.46
CA LYS A 342 -1.99 -26.72 -2.59
C LYS A 342 -2.61 -28.09 -2.86
N VAL A 343 -2.84 -28.86 -1.81
CA VAL A 343 -3.54 -30.16 -1.89
C VAL A 343 -5.04 -29.91 -2.00
N THR A 344 -5.68 -30.46 -3.03
CA THR A 344 -7.14 -30.37 -3.19
C THR A 344 -7.86 -31.36 -2.26
N GLU A 345 -9.15 -31.12 -2.00
CA GLU A 345 -10.02 -32.01 -1.21
C GLU A 345 -10.04 -33.44 -1.78
N GLU A 346 -10.25 -33.59 -3.10
CA GLU A 346 -10.21 -34.88 -3.81
C GLU A 346 -8.86 -35.61 -3.66
N GLN A 347 -7.75 -34.86 -3.68
CA GLN A 347 -6.43 -35.43 -3.45
C GLN A 347 -6.28 -35.89 -2.01
N TYR A 348 -6.76 -35.12 -1.04
CA TYR A 348 -6.69 -35.48 0.38
C TYR A 348 -7.48 -36.75 0.69
N GLU A 349 -8.74 -36.83 0.24
CA GLU A 349 -9.63 -37.98 0.48
C GLU A 349 -9.02 -39.29 -0.05
N LEU A 350 -8.46 -39.27 -1.26
CA LEU A 350 -7.78 -40.43 -1.86
C LEU A 350 -6.61 -40.95 -1.01
N TYR A 351 -5.82 -40.05 -0.40
CA TYR A 351 -4.67 -40.47 0.42
C TYR A 351 -5.11 -40.94 1.82
N CYS A 352 -6.20 -40.39 2.37
CA CYS A 352 -6.78 -40.85 3.63
C CYS A 352 -7.30 -42.29 3.57
N GLU A 353 -7.95 -42.68 2.47
CA GLU A 353 -8.48 -44.05 2.28
C GLU A 353 -7.39 -45.14 2.32
N ILE A 354 -6.17 -44.79 1.92
CA ILE A 354 -5.01 -45.71 1.87
C ILE A 354 -4.05 -45.55 3.06
N GLY A 355 -4.47 -44.85 4.12
CA GLY A 355 -3.65 -44.65 5.33
C GLY A 355 -2.36 -43.86 5.09
N SER A 356 -2.38 -42.93 4.13
CA SER A 356 -1.22 -42.13 3.74
C SER A 356 -1.57 -40.65 3.64
N THR A 357 -0.61 -39.79 3.31
CA THR A 357 -0.87 -38.34 3.16
C THR A 357 -0.27 -37.78 1.87
N PHE A 358 -0.88 -36.76 1.27
CA PHE A 358 -0.35 -36.21 0.02
C PHE A 358 1.08 -35.66 0.18
N GLN A 359 1.39 -35.05 1.33
CA GLN A 359 2.71 -34.46 1.60
C GLN A 359 3.82 -35.50 1.65
N LEU A 360 3.57 -36.72 2.14
CA LEU A 360 4.60 -37.74 2.29
C LEU A 360 5.11 -38.25 0.94
N CYS A 361 6.43 -38.25 0.78
CA CYS A 361 7.15 -38.85 -0.35
C CYS A 361 6.82 -40.34 -0.45
N LYS A 362 6.40 -40.80 -1.64
CA LYS A 362 5.97 -42.20 -1.85
C LYS A 362 7.10 -43.18 -2.10
N ILE A 363 8.34 -42.69 -2.09
CA ILE A 363 9.54 -43.52 -2.20
C ILE A 363 10.02 -43.93 -0.81
N CYS A 364 10.26 -42.97 0.09
CA CYS A 364 10.74 -43.27 1.43
C CYS A 364 9.63 -43.39 2.48
N THR A 365 8.44 -42.84 2.24
CA THR A 365 7.33 -42.77 3.22
C THR A 365 7.65 -42.09 4.57
N GLU A 366 8.84 -41.51 4.70
CA GLU A 366 9.35 -40.90 5.95
C GLU A 366 9.42 -39.37 5.91
N ARG A 367 9.47 -38.76 4.72
CA ARG A 367 9.74 -37.32 4.54
C ARG A 367 8.72 -36.69 3.59
N ASP A 368 8.43 -35.42 3.79
CA ASP A 368 7.57 -34.67 2.89
C ASP A 368 8.23 -34.41 1.54
N LYS A 369 7.41 -34.29 0.49
CA LYS A 369 7.86 -33.95 -0.86
C LYS A 369 8.21 -32.46 -0.88
N ASP A 370 9.42 -32.17 -1.34
CA ASP A 370 9.99 -30.82 -1.40
C ASP A 370 10.51 -30.48 -2.81
N THR A 371 10.34 -31.40 -3.78
CA THR A 371 10.93 -31.32 -5.11
C THR A 371 9.94 -31.76 -6.18
N ARG A 372 9.78 -30.95 -7.22
CA ARG A 372 9.07 -31.25 -8.47
C ARG A 372 10.07 -31.50 -9.61
N ILE A 373 9.91 -32.60 -10.33
CA ILE A 373 10.73 -32.96 -11.50
C ILE A 373 10.15 -32.34 -12.77
N GLN A 374 10.99 -31.71 -13.58
CA GLN A 374 10.63 -31.17 -14.90
C GLN A 374 11.14 -32.09 -16.04
N PRO A 375 10.33 -32.35 -17.09
CA PRO A 375 9.01 -31.76 -17.36
C PRO A 375 7.81 -32.53 -16.78
N CYS A 376 8.03 -33.72 -16.19
CA CYS A 376 6.92 -34.63 -15.87
C CYS A 376 6.02 -34.21 -14.69
N GLY A 377 6.44 -33.24 -13.88
CA GLY A 377 5.68 -32.72 -12.74
C GLY A 377 5.63 -33.60 -11.49
N HIS A 378 6.28 -34.78 -11.48
CA HIS A 378 6.27 -35.68 -10.33
C HIS A 378 6.92 -35.07 -9.09
N LEU A 379 6.34 -35.38 -7.93
CA LEU A 379 6.71 -34.83 -6.63
C LEU A 379 7.37 -35.89 -5.73
N LEU A 380 8.51 -35.56 -5.13
CA LEU A 380 9.24 -36.41 -4.19
C LEU A 380 10.11 -35.56 -3.26
N CYS A 381 10.73 -36.19 -2.26
CA CYS A 381 11.73 -35.53 -1.43
C CYS A 381 13.11 -35.54 -2.13
N LYS A 382 13.86 -34.47 -1.95
CA LYS A 382 15.20 -34.25 -2.52
C LYS A 382 16.19 -35.38 -2.18
N PRO A 383 16.18 -35.96 -0.96
CA PRO A 383 17.05 -37.10 -0.65
C PRO A 383 16.77 -38.35 -1.49
N CYS A 384 15.50 -38.68 -1.74
CA CYS A 384 15.14 -39.81 -2.61
C CYS A 384 15.56 -39.56 -4.05
N LEU A 385 15.37 -38.33 -4.56
CA LEU A 385 15.84 -37.97 -5.89
C LEU A 385 17.36 -38.09 -6.01
N THR A 386 18.09 -37.57 -5.03
CA THR A 386 19.56 -37.62 -5.00
C THR A 386 20.08 -39.06 -4.87
N GLY A 387 19.42 -39.89 -4.08
CA GLY A 387 19.73 -41.32 -3.97
C GLY A 387 19.55 -42.05 -5.30
N TRP A 388 18.42 -41.80 -5.96
CA TRP A 388 18.10 -42.38 -7.27
C TRP A 388 19.10 -42.00 -8.35
N GLN A 389 19.48 -40.71 -8.43
CA GLN A 389 20.45 -40.22 -9.41
C GLN A 389 21.87 -40.79 -9.23
N LYS A 390 22.19 -41.35 -8.05
CA LYS A 390 23.46 -42.03 -7.79
C LYS A 390 23.45 -43.50 -8.22
N SER A 391 22.29 -44.14 -8.31
CA SER A 391 22.15 -45.57 -8.59
C SER A 391 21.66 -45.88 -10.00
N ASP A 392 20.74 -45.08 -10.55
CA ASP A 392 19.95 -45.44 -11.74
C ASP A 392 19.63 -44.22 -12.64
N GLY A 393 20.68 -43.52 -13.10
CA GLY A 393 20.62 -42.51 -14.19
C GLY A 393 19.83 -41.22 -13.92
N HIS A 394 19.92 -40.27 -14.87
CA HIS A 394 19.25 -38.95 -14.82
C HIS A 394 17.74 -39.00 -15.19
N THR A 395 17.02 -40.02 -14.72
CA THR A 395 15.59 -40.24 -15.05
C THR A 395 14.67 -40.11 -13.83
N CYS A 396 13.40 -39.78 -14.07
CA CYS A 396 12.38 -39.67 -13.04
C CYS A 396 12.07 -41.03 -12.38
N PRO A 397 12.09 -41.16 -11.03
CA PRO A 397 11.82 -42.44 -10.37
C PRO A 397 10.43 -43.02 -10.62
N TYR A 398 9.44 -42.18 -10.94
CA TYR A 398 8.06 -42.61 -11.15
C TYR A 398 7.76 -42.99 -12.60
N CYS A 399 8.20 -42.17 -13.57
CA CYS A 399 7.83 -42.33 -14.98
C CYS A 399 9.00 -42.58 -15.92
N ARG A 400 10.24 -42.62 -15.41
CA ARG A 400 11.50 -42.82 -16.14
C ARG A 400 11.79 -41.82 -17.26
N CYS A 401 11.06 -40.69 -17.32
CA CYS A 401 11.37 -39.58 -18.22
C CYS A 401 12.68 -38.89 -17.83
N ASP A 402 13.43 -38.38 -18.81
CA ASP A 402 14.65 -37.61 -18.57
C ASP A 402 14.38 -36.36 -17.73
N ILE A 403 15.16 -36.19 -16.66
CA ILE A 403 15.08 -35.02 -15.79
C ILE A 403 15.83 -33.87 -16.45
N ARG A 404 15.07 -32.86 -16.91
CA ARG A 404 15.64 -31.62 -17.49
C ARG A 404 15.88 -30.55 -16.45
N GLY A 405 15.25 -30.66 -15.29
CA GLY A 405 15.41 -29.73 -14.18
C GLY A 405 14.57 -30.14 -12.97
N THR A 406 14.82 -29.48 -11.85
CA THR A 406 14.08 -29.69 -10.60
C THR A 406 13.68 -28.34 -10.01
N GLU A 407 12.44 -28.25 -9.55
CA GLU A 407 11.90 -27.09 -8.84
C GLU A 407 11.69 -27.47 -7.37
N SER A 408 12.23 -26.68 -6.43
CA SER A 408 11.91 -26.84 -5.01
C SER A 408 10.48 -26.38 -4.76
N ILE A 409 9.70 -27.11 -3.98
CA ILE A 409 8.29 -26.81 -3.72
C ILE A 409 7.95 -26.98 -2.24
N LEU A 410 6.87 -26.32 -1.81
CA LEU A 410 6.21 -26.58 -0.53
C LEU A 410 4.82 -27.17 -0.79
N ILE A 411 4.47 -28.24 -0.08
CA ILE A 411 3.11 -28.80 -0.09
C ILE A 411 2.35 -28.23 1.10
N GLU A 412 1.24 -27.55 0.83
CA GLU A 412 0.30 -27.11 1.87
C GLU A 412 -0.72 -28.23 2.13
N PRO A 413 -0.71 -28.87 3.32
CA PRO A 413 -1.64 -29.95 3.64
C PRO A 413 -3.09 -29.47 3.68
N TYR A 414 -4.03 -30.35 3.32
CA TYR A 414 -5.45 -30.15 3.57
C TYR A 414 -5.78 -30.50 5.03
N ASN A 415 -6.54 -29.66 5.74
CA ASN A 415 -6.80 -29.80 7.18
C ASN A 415 -8.31 -29.85 7.49
N PRO A 416 -8.88 -31.02 7.87
CA PRO A 416 -10.32 -31.18 8.13
C PRO A 416 -10.77 -31.00 9.59
N THR A 417 -9.87 -30.78 10.55
CA THR A 417 -10.16 -30.95 12.00
C THR A 417 -10.43 -29.66 12.80
N ARG A 418 -10.76 -28.54 12.16
CA ARG A 418 -11.02 -27.27 12.88
C ARG A 418 -12.50 -27.01 13.24
N ASP A 419 -13.42 -27.91 12.89
CA ASP A 419 -14.86 -27.68 12.97
C ASP A 419 -15.57 -28.06 14.28
N THR A 420 -14.84 -28.44 15.34
CA THR A 420 -15.47 -28.82 16.61
C THR A 420 -14.80 -28.16 17.79
N PHE A 421 -15.04 -26.87 18.05
CA PHE A 421 -15.15 -26.33 19.42
C PHE A 421 -15.76 -24.92 19.40
N THR A 422 -16.73 -24.72 20.29
CA THR A 422 -17.31 -23.45 20.79
C THR A 422 -18.42 -22.75 20.00
N GLU A 423 -19.65 -23.26 20.16
CA GLU A 423 -20.82 -22.40 20.38
C GLU A 423 -21.02 -22.23 21.89
N LYS A 424 -20.91 -21.00 22.40
CA LYS A 424 -21.69 -20.48 23.52
C LYS A 424 -21.58 -18.96 23.53
N ARG A 425 -22.68 -18.32 23.14
CA ARG A 425 -22.98 -16.89 23.31
C ARG A 425 -23.19 -16.59 24.79
N GLU A 426 -22.68 -15.45 25.24
CA GLU A 426 -23.37 -14.60 26.21
C GLU A 426 -23.46 -13.21 25.56
N GLU A 427 -24.70 -12.78 25.33
CA GLU A 427 -25.09 -11.43 24.91
C GLU A 427 -25.15 -10.59 26.19
N ASP A 428 -24.45 -9.46 26.21
CA ASP A 428 -24.79 -8.33 27.08
C ASP A 428 -24.82 -7.09 26.18
N ASP A 429 -26.03 -6.56 26.05
CA ASP A 429 -26.33 -5.23 25.53
C ASP A 429 -25.78 -4.20 26.52
N ASP A 430 -24.98 -3.26 26.04
CA ASP A 430 -25.01 -1.89 26.55
C ASP A 430 -24.72 -0.94 25.38
N GLU A 431 -25.70 -0.08 25.14
CA GLU A 431 -25.70 1.03 24.21
C GLU A 431 -24.64 2.06 24.61
N ASP A 432 -23.76 2.45 23.70
CA ASP A 432 -23.23 3.80 23.65
C ASP A 432 -22.87 4.18 22.20
N GLU A 433 -23.39 5.33 21.81
CA GLU A 433 -23.37 5.94 20.49
C GLU A 433 -21.93 6.22 20.01
N ASP A 434 -21.53 5.60 18.90
CA ASP A 434 -20.36 5.98 18.11
C ASP A 434 -20.65 5.74 16.62
N GLU A 435 -21.63 6.47 16.10
CA GLU A 435 -21.97 6.54 14.68
C GLU A 435 -21.03 7.55 13.99
N ASP A 436 -19.85 7.06 13.57
CA ASP A 436 -19.14 7.38 12.31
C ASP A 436 -17.66 6.96 12.41
N HIS A 437 -17.42 5.65 12.28
CA HIS A 437 -16.07 5.07 12.26
C HIS A 437 -15.59 4.71 10.84
N GLU A 438 -14.51 5.38 10.44
CA GLU A 438 -13.25 4.73 10.01
C GLU A 438 -13.17 4.00 8.66
N ASP A 439 -13.60 4.60 7.56
CA ASP A 439 -13.46 4.02 6.22
C ASP A 439 -12.15 3.29 5.85
N VAL A 440 -10.95 3.80 6.18
CA VAL A 440 -9.68 3.14 5.82
C VAL A 440 -9.20 2.12 6.85
N GLU A 441 -9.28 2.47 8.13
CA GLU A 441 -8.86 1.57 9.24
C GLU A 441 -9.87 0.43 9.41
N LEU A 442 -11.16 0.68 9.21
CA LEU A 442 -12.22 -0.31 9.16
C LEU A 442 -12.07 -1.23 7.95
N VAL A 443 -11.70 -0.73 6.76
CA VAL A 443 -11.43 -1.60 5.60
C VAL A 443 -10.21 -2.48 5.84
N MET A 444 -9.14 -1.95 6.44
CA MET A 444 -7.94 -2.74 6.79
C MET A 444 -8.24 -3.75 7.90
N LYS A 445 -8.99 -3.36 8.94
CA LYS A 445 -9.48 -4.25 10.00
C LYS A 445 -10.41 -5.31 9.43
N LYS A 446 -11.37 -4.96 8.56
CA LYS A 446 -12.27 -5.90 7.87
C LYS A 446 -11.50 -6.85 6.97
N LEU A 447 -10.45 -6.40 6.26
CA LEU A 447 -9.57 -7.27 5.49
C LEU A 447 -8.75 -8.21 6.37
N ALA A 448 -8.23 -7.72 7.50
CA ALA A 448 -7.51 -8.55 8.46
C ALA A 448 -8.43 -9.60 9.09
N MET A 449 -9.66 -9.19 9.45
CA MET A 449 -10.73 -10.08 9.91
C MET A 449 -11.12 -11.06 8.82
N MET A 450 -11.33 -10.62 7.59
CA MET A 450 -11.68 -11.49 6.47
C MET A 450 -10.56 -12.45 6.09
N LYS A 451 -9.28 -12.06 6.18
CA LYS A 451 -8.15 -12.97 5.96
C LYS A 451 -8.03 -13.97 7.11
N ARG A 452 -8.34 -13.58 8.36
CA ARG A 452 -8.47 -14.52 9.49
C ARG A 452 -9.67 -15.46 9.28
N ILE A 453 -10.82 -14.94 8.86
CA ILE A 453 -12.04 -15.68 8.52
C ILE A 453 -11.83 -16.57 7.28
N PHE A 454 -11.05 -16.18 6.27
CA PHE A 454 -10.70 -17.04 5.13
C PHE A 454 -9.66 -18.11 5.52
N GLN A 455 -8.94 -17.89 6.63
CA GLN A 455 -8.12 -18.88 7.30
C GLN A 455 -8.93 -19.74 8.32
N GLU A 456 -10.19 -19.39 8.59
CA GLU A 456 -11.04 -19.95 9.68
C GLU A 456 -12.48 -20.33 9.26
N SER A 457 -12.91 -20.15 8.00
CA SER A 457 -14.27 -20.49 7.53
C SER A 457 -14.30 -20.98 6.08
N THR A 458 -14.77 -22.20 5.90
CA THR A 458 -15.36 -22.70 4.66
C THR A 458 -16.80 -23.10 4.95
N LYS A 459 -17.73 -22.14 4.78
CA LYS A 459 -19.12 -22.28 4.29
C LYS A 459 -20.00 -21.17 4.88
N LEU A 460 -20.38 -20.18 4.07
CA LEU A 460 -21.71 -19.57 4.13
C LEU A 460 -22.10 -18.99 2.74
N PRO A 461 -23.40 -18.91 2.39
CA PRO A 461 -23.87 -18.76 1.01
C PRO A 461 -23.67 -17.36 0.42
N LYS A 462 -23.67 -17.30 -0.91
CA LYS A 462 -23.37 -16.12 -1.75
C LYS A 462 -24.38 -14.97 -1.71
N ASP A 463 -25.38 -14.99 -0.86
CA ASP A 463 -26.46 -13.99 -0.89
C ASP A 463 -26.64 -13.32 0.47
N LEU A 464 -25.84 -12.28 0.74
CA LEU A 464 -26.12 -11.18 1.67
C LEU A 464 -25.16 -10.04 1.34
N PHE A 465 -25.36 -9.43 0.17
CA PHE A 465 -24.75 -8.16 -0.22
C PHE A 465 -25.62 -7.00 0.30
N PRO A 466 -25.12 -6.11 1.17
CA PRO A 466 -25.72 -4.79 1.31
C PRO A 466 -25.15 -3.89 0.20
N MET A 467 -25.87 -3.78 -0.91
CA MET A 467 -25.61 -2.87 -2.04
C MET A 467 -25.69 -1.36 -1.66
N TRP A 468 -25.72 -1.00 -0.38
CA TRP A 468 -25.77 0.40 0.08
C TRP A 468 -24.40 0.97 0.51
N PHE A 469 -23.37 0.13 0.72
CA PHE A 469 -22.03 0.57 1.18
C PHE A 469 -21.07 0.98 0.04
N LEU A 470 -21.44 0.70 -1.22
CA LEU A 470 -20.62 0.95 -2.41
C LEU A 470 -20.62 2.41 -2.91
N ASN A 471 -21.46 3.28 -2.33
CA ASN A 471 -21.59 4.68 -2.78
C ASN A 471 -20.90 5.73 -1.89
N TYR A 472 -20.35 5.36 -0.71
CA TYR A 472 -19.89 6.37 0.27
C TYR A 472 -18.36 6.52 0.35
N LEU A 473 -17.61 5.42 0.14
CA LEU A 473 -16.16 5.39 0.27
C LEU A 473 -15.37 6.14 -0.84
N CYS A 474 -16.06 6.62 -1.88
CA CYS A 474 -15.44 7.35 -2.99
C CYS A 474 -16.23 8.58 -3.44
N SER A 475 -17.31 8.95 -2.73
CA SER A 475 -18.16 10.10 -3.07
C SER A 475 -18.06 11.27 -2.08
N ASP A 476 -17.39 11.12 -0.93
CA ASP A 476 -17.24 12.20 0.07
C ASP A 476 -15.86 12.25 0.77
N TRP A 477 -14.78 11.98 0.01
CA TRP A 477 -13.38 12.13 0.48
C TRP A 477 -12.56 13.12 -0.35
#